data_AF-A0A518BM11-F1
#
_entry.id   AF-A0A518BM11-F1
#
_cell.length_a   1.000
_cell.length_b   1.000
_cell.length_c   1.000
_cell.angle_alpha   90.00
_cell.angle_beta   90.00
_cell.angle_gamma   90.00
#
_symmetry.space_group_name_H-M   'P 1'
#
loop_
_entity.id
_entity.type
_entity.pdbx_description
1 polymer ?
#
loop_
_entity_poly.entity_id
_entity_poly.type
_entity_poly.pdbx_seq_one_letter_code
_entity_poly.pdbx_strand_id
1 'polypeptide(L)'
;MVRVHLSSPRRRHSAVATLLAAPCLALAACGGGTEGPSPRATVRNVLLFTVDTLRADQLGCYGNPQGATPAADALAAESLRFDRAYSQATITNPSLTSMLTGLVPPQHGVHDQASGFAKGILPAPLMIQAEGIATGSFIANMCKLQDTPHTVFHDGWDERFCGMLDDPENYSEQYLWDEAVVTAGLDWIDVQEGPWFAWIHLMDPHAEHRPPPHLWDWERDAPREKFDQYAYYNRYEELREMPPADVVERLWQLYSAEIQASDEQFARALAAMHARDDWDRTAVIFSADHGEELFETWVRYDHGFSMTEGVFHVPLMVRAPGLDAGVFELPVESLQIAPTLLDLFEIDLPYEMAGASLLEQNPSTGIAMSFAGSLATSVRGPVNRYWKRLTAEPFTREFAPWRTEAPWFVEPECLVTYAAPPPGWQPTWLDVGAAENAKVLQRMRRSMEERDKQLIRFGAGFRIDDPELMEKLQQLGYTGLELGGDPTPADRQGE
;
A
#
# COMPACT_ATOMS: atom_id res chain seq x y z
N MET A 1 -43.50 37.66 -58.21
CA MET A 1 -43.95 36.26 -58.16
C MET A 1 -44.22 35.87 -56.72
N VAL A 2 -45.51 35.75 -56.42
CA VAL A 2 -46.22 35.28 -55.22
C VAL A 2 -45.55 35.46 -53.86
N ARG A 3 -45.70 36.70 -53.36
CA ARG A 3 -45.90 37.10 -51.95
C ARG A 3 -47.31 36.74 -51.48
N VAL A 4 -47.49 36.35 -50.22
CA VAL A 4 -48.62 36.70 -49.30
C VAL A 4 -48.12 36.37 -47.87
N HIS A 5 -47.82 37.24 -46.88
CA HIS A 5 -48.52 38.27 -46.09
C HIS A 5 -49.60 37.79 -45.09
N LEU A 6 -49.69 38.53 -43.97
CA LEU A 6 -50.65 38.49 -42.84
C LEU A 6 -50.18 37.68 -41.61
N SER A 7 -50.35 38.08 -40.36
CA SER A 7 -50.61 39.35 -39.63
C SER A 7 -50.68 38.95 -38.14
N SER A 8 -50.27 39.84 -37.22
CA SER A 8 -50.45 39.63 -35.77
C SER A 8 -51.93 39.54 -35.37
N PRO A 9 -52.25 39.01 -34.16
CA PRO A 9 -52.68 39.92 -33.11
C PRO A 9 -52.31 39.54 -31.65
N ARG A 10 -52.14 40.62 -30.87
CA ARG A 10 -52.58 40.85 -29.47
C ARG A 10 -51.83 40.19 -28.29
N ARG A 11 -51.01 41.05 -27.69
CA ARG A 11 -50.78 41.31 -26.25
C ARG A 11 -51.75 40.61 -25.28
N ARG A 12 -51.18 39.95 -24.27
CA ARG A 12 -51.58 40.13 -22.87
C ARG A 12 -50.35 40.32 -21.99
N HIS A 13 -50.41 41.40 -21.22
CA HIS A 13 -49.47 41.80 -20.19
C HIS A 13 -49.57 40.88 -18.97
N SER A 14 -48.44 40.68 -18.28
CA SER A 14 -48.24 40.68 -16.82
C SER A 14 -46.78 40.29 -16.56
N ALA A 15 -45.91 41.28 -16.40
CA ALA A 15 -45.47 41.84 -15.11
C ALA A 15 -44.25 41.10 -14.57
N VAL A 16 -43.09 41.71 -14.85
CA VAL A 16 -41.79 41.45 -14.23
C VAL A 16 -41.83 41.91 -12.78
N ALA A 17 -41.39 41.06 -11.85
CA ALA A 17 -40.96 41.50 -10.53
C ALA A 17 -39.67 40.76 -10.16
N THR A 18 -38.57 41.50 -10.31
CA THR A 18 -37.24 41.20 -9.78
C THR A 18 -37.31 41.18 -8.26
N LEU A 19 -36.86 40.11 -7.60
CA LEU A 19 -36.64 40.10 -6.16
C LEU A 19 -35.24 39.56 -5.84
N LEU A 20 -34.49 40.44 -5.19
CA LEU A 20 -33.15 40.27 -4.66
C LEU A 20 -33.09 39.10 -3.69
N ALA A 21 -32.14 38.19 -3.90
CA ALA A 21 -31.78 37.18 -2.91
C ALA A 21 -30.94 37.84 -1.80
N ALA A 22 -31.50 37.96 -0.60
CA ALA A 22 -30.76 38.21 0.63
C ALA A 22 -30.37 36.86 1.27
N PRO A 23 -29.20 36.74 1.92
CA PRO A 23 -28.78 35.49 2.54
C PRO A 23 -29.51 35.31 3.89
N CYS A 24 -30.29 34.23 4.01
CA CYS A 24 -30.84 33.81 5.29
C CYS A 24 -29.76 33.05 6.09
N LEU A 25 -29.16 33.73 7.07
CA LEU A 25 -28.63 33.04 8.25
C LEU A 25 -29.82 32.46 9.03
N ALA A 26 -29.81 31.16 9.27
CA ALA A 26 -30.63 30.52 10.29
C ALA A 26 -29.71 29.78 11.27
N LEU A 27 -29.57 30.38 12.46
CA LEU A 27 -29.10 29.72 13.69
C LEU A 27 -30.33 29.16 14.41
N ALA A 28 -30.33 27.86 14.72
CA ALA A 28 -31.06 27.15 15.79
C ALA A 28 -31.08 25.65 15.45
N ALA A 29 -30.91 24.68 16.35
CA ALA A 29 -30.79 24.68 17.79
C ALA A 29 -30.28 23.30 18.25
N CYS A 30 -29.73 23.26 19.46
CA CYS A 30 -29.44 22.05 20.22
C CYS A 30 -30.66 21.11 20.25
N GLY A 31 -30.46 19.89 19.80
CA GLY A 31 -31.32 18.74 20.07
C GLY A 31 -30.43 17.56 20.35
N GLY A 32 -30.42 17.09 21.60
CA GLY A 32 -29.69 15.89 22.01
C GLY A 32 -30.18 14.70 21.21
N GLY A 33 -29.38 14.30 20.22
CA GLY A 33 -29.42 12.96 19.68
C GLY A 33 -28.68 12.07 20.67
N THR A 34 -29.34 11.02 21.13
CA THR A 34 -28.64 9.86 21.69
C THR A 34 -27.66 9.39 20.62
N GLU A 35 -26.37 9.67 20.81
CA GLU A 35 -25.30 8.99 20.08
C GLU A 35 -25.44 7.51 20.40
N GLY A 36 -26.10 6.77 19.51
CA GLY A 36 -25.81 5.35 19.40
C GLY A 36 -24.32 5.21 19.07
N PRO A 37 -23.69 4.07 19.43
CA PRO A 37 -22.30 3.82 19.05
C PRO A 37 -22.10 4.20 17.59
N SER A 38 -21.00 4.91 17.30
CA SER A 38 -20.62 5.18 15.91
C SER A 38 -20.65 3.85 15.16
N PRO A 39 -20.95 3.81 13.85
CA PRO A 39 -20.92 2.55 13.11
C PRO A 39 -19.57 1.80 13.23
N ARG A 40 -18.49 2.50 13.64
CA ARG A 40 -17.17 1.96 13.95
C ARG A 40 -17.11 1.21 15.29
N ALA A 41 -17.87 1.64 16.30
CA ALA A 41 -17.88 1.07 17.66
C ALA A 41 -18.43 -0.37 17.76
N THR A 42 -18.88 -0.96 16.65
CA THR A 42 -19.29 -2.38 16.61
C THR A 42 -18.17 -3.33 16.20
N VAL A 43 -17.10 -2.82 15.58
CA VAL A 43 -15.96 -3.63 15.14
C VAL A 43 -15.28 -4.25 16.35
N ARG A 44 -15.02 -5.56 16.27
CA ARG A 44 -14.27 -6.32 17.27
C ARG A 44 -13.09 -7.05 16.70
N ASN A 45 -13.13 -7.31 15.41
CA ASN A 45 -12.18 -8.15 14.75
C ASN A 45 -11.67 -7.45 13.51
N VAL A 46 -10.39 -7.59 13.23
CA VAL A 46 -9.79 -7.06 12.00
C VAL A 46 -8.92 -8.13 11.37
N LEU A 47 -9.22 -8.47 10.12
CA LEU A 47 -8.35 -9.25 9.26
C LEU A 47 -7.62 -8.29 8.30
N LEU A 48 -6.31 -8.17 8.47
CA LEU A 48 -5.43 -7.59 7.46
C LEU A 48 -4.93 -8.72 6.56
N PHE A 49 -5.28 -8.68 5.28
CA PHE A 49 -4.84 -9.66 4.29
C PHE A 49 -3.94 -8.95 3.28
N THR A 50 -2.67 -9.32 3.21
CA THR A 50 -1.69 -8.72 2.30
C THR A 50 -1.07 -9.73 1.37
N VAL A 51 -0.75 -9.32 0.15
CA VAL A 51 -0.14 -10.17 -0.87
C VAL A 51 1.17 -9.53 -1.33
N ASP A 52 2.29 -10.26 -1.26
CA ASP A 52 3.62 -9.75 -1.66
C ASP A 52 3.67 -9.51 -3.18
N THR A 53 4.20 -8.38 -3.62
CA THR A 53 4.35 -7.97 -5.04
C THR A 53 3.06 -7.87 -5.87
N LEU A 54 1.86 -7.83 -5.28
CA LEU A 54 0.60 -7.77 -6.04
C LEU A 54 0.32 -6.37 -6.61
N ARG A 55 0.26 -6.29 -7.95
CA ARG A 55 -0.13 -5.09 -8.71
C ARG A 55 -1.64 -4.85 -8.70
N ALA A 56 -2.04 -3.59 -8.50
CA ALA A 56 -3.46 -3.21 -8.59
C ALA A 56 -4.04 -3.47 -9.98
N ASP A 57 -3.28 -3.15 -11.03
CA ASP A 57 -3.70 -3.23 -12.44
C ASP A 57 -3.94 -4.66 -12.95
N GLN A 58 -3.67 -5.69 -12.13
CA GLN A 58 -3.95 -7.08 -12.44
C GLN A 58 -5.29 -7.59 -11.90
N LEU A 59 -5.94 -6.86 -11.00
CA LEU A 59 -7.23 -7.27 -10.44
C LEU A 59 -8.41 -6.84 -11.32
N GLY A 60 -9.44 -7.69 -11.41
CA GLY A 60 -10.67 -7.40 -12.15
C GLY A 60 -11.36 -6.11 -11.68
N CYS A 61 -11.43 -5.90 -10.37
CA CYS A 61 -12.02 -4.72 -9.74
C CYS A 61 -11.25 -3.41 -9.96
N TYR A 62 -10.02 -3.49 -10.47
CA TYR A 62 -9.19 -2.36 -10.93
C TYR A 62 -9.15 -2.23 -12.45
N GLY A 63 -9.94 -3.04 -13.17
CA GLY A 63 -10.17 -2.89 -14.60
C GLY A 63 -9.40 -3.88 -15.48
N ASN A 64 -8.79 -4.95 -14.93
CA ASN A 64 -8.20 -6.01 -15.74
C ASN A 64 -9.29 -6.97 -16.26
N PRO A 65 -9.67 -6.93 -17.55
CA PRO A 65 -10.72 -7.81 -18.07
C PRO A 65 -10.29 -9.28 -18.21
N GLN A 66 -8.99 -9.56 -18.08
CA GLN A 66 -8.39 -10.90 -18.14
C GLN A 66 -8.03 -11.44 -16.76
N GLY A 67 -8.08 -10.61 -15.72
CA GLY A 67 -7.73 -10.99 -14.34
C GLY A 67 -8.79 -11.89 -13.72
N ALA A 68 -8.41 -13.12 -13.38
CA ALA A 68 -9.27 -14.07 -12.68
C ALA A 68 -9.14 -13.89 -11.17
N THR A 69 -9.72 -12.81 -10.63
CA THR A 69 -9.66 -12.48 -9.19
C THR A 69 -11.05 -12.35 -8.55
N PRO A 70 -11.92 -13.38 -8.67
CA PRO A 70 -13.30 -13.30 -8.21
C PRO A 70 -13.47 -13.01 -6.72
N ALA A 71 -12.54 -13.43 -5.85
CA ALA A 71 -12.64 -13.15 -4.43
C ALA A 71 -12.30 -11.70 -4.10
N ALA A 72 -11.22 -11.15 -4.66
CA ALA A 72 -10.90 -9.74 -4.57
C ALA A 72 -12.02 -8.87 -5.15
N ASP A 73 -12.61 -9.28 -6.29
CA ASP A 73 -13.74 -8.58 -6.92
C ASP A 73 -15.01 -8.62 -6.06
N ALA A 74 -15.27 -9.75 -5.39
CA ALA A 74 -16.38 -9.88 -4.46
C ALA A 74 -16.20 -8.99 -3.22
N LEU A 75 -15.00 -8.96 -2.63
CA LEU A 75 -14.68 -8.05 -1.53
C LEU A 75 -14.85 -6.58 -1.98
N ALA A 76 -14.35 -6.22 -3.16
CA ALA A 76 -14.44 -4.87 -3.70
C ALA A 76 -15.90 -4.36 -3.78
N ALA A 77 -16.84 -5.24 -4.13
CA ALA A 77 -18.26 -4.89 -4.27
C ALA A 77 -18.93 -4.52 -2.93
N GLU A 78 -18.37 -4.96 -1.80
CA GLU A 78 -18.85 -4.63 -0.44
C GLU A 78 -17.88 -3.74 0.35
N SER A 79 -16.85 -3.20 -0.29
CA SER A 79 -15.80 -2.39 0.34
C SER A 79 -15.79 -0.95 -0.14
N LEU A 80 -15.16 -0.08 0.64
CA LEU A 80 -14.57 1.14 0.10
C LEU A 80 -13.26 0.76 -0.59
N ARG A 81 -13.25 0.77 -1.92
CA ARG A 81 -12.08 0.50 -2.76
C ARG A 81 -11.34 1.80 -3.05
N PHE A 82 -10.02 1.80 -2.85
CA PHE A 82 -9.17 2.95 -3.15
C PHE A 82 -8.52 2.73 -4.52
N ASP A 83 -8.89 3.56 -5.49
CA ASP A 83 -8.45 3.40 -6.87
C ASP A 83 -6.95 3.70 -7.05
N ARG A 84 -6.40 4.51 -6.13
CA ARG A 84 -5.05 5.07 -6.20
C ARG A 84 -4.32 4.91 -4.87
N ALA A 85 -4.00 3.68 -4.48
CA ALA A 85 -3.22 3.39 -3.28
C ALA A 85 -1.75 3.13 -3.61
N TYR A 86 -0.85 3.72 -2.83
CA TYR A 86 0.58 3.69 -3.12
C TYR A 86 1.42 3.20 -1.95
N SER A 87 2.27 2.23 -2.25
CA SER A 87 3.29 1.71 -1.36
C SER A 87 4.34 2.77 -0.99
N GLN A 88 4.88 2.68 0.22
CA GLN A 88 5.94 3.57 0.71
C GLN A 88 7.33 3.11 0.29
N ALA A 89 7.50 1.88 -0.17
CA ALA A 89 8.80 1.38 -0.58
C ALA A 89 8.66 0.28 -1.64
N THR A 90 9.76 0.03 -2.34
CA THR A 90 9.80 -0.92 -3.45
C THR A 90 10.22 -2.32 -3.02
N ILE A 91 10.40 -2.55 -1.72
CA ILE A 91 10.82 -3.81 -1.10
C ILE A 91 10.00 -4.05 0.17
N THR A 92 9.87 -5.33 0.52
CA THR A 92 8.95 -5.87 1.55
C THR A 92 9.11 -5.23 2.93
N ASN A 93 10.29 -5.29 3.56
CA ASN A 93 10.49 -4.84 4.96
C ASN A 93 10.18 -3.36 5.16
N PRO A 94 10.77 -2.42 4.40
CA PRO A 94 10.46 -1.01 4.59
C PRO A 94 8.99 -0.71 4.26
N SER A 95 8.38 -1.40 3.29
CA SER A 95 6.98 -1.19 2.93
C SER A 95 6.04 -1.65 4.04
N LEU A 96 6.16 -2.89 4.51
CA LEU A 96 5.35 -3.43 5.59
C LEU A 96 5.61 -2.69 6.91
N THR A 97 6.85 -2.26 7.16
CA THR A 97 7.16 -1.41 8.31
C THR A 97 6.42 -0.09 8.22
N SER A 98 6.41 0.57 7.06
CA SER A 98 5.64 1.80 6.88
C SER A 98 4.13 1.56 7.05
N MET A 99 3.61 0.48 6.47
CA MET A 99 2.21 0.07 6.55
C MET A 99 1.74 -0.10 8.00
N LEU A 100 2.52 -0.78 8.84
CA LEU A 100 2.15 -1.15 10.20
C LEU A 100 2.60 -0.14 11.26
N THR A 101 3.49 0.81 10.94
CA THR A 101 3.87 1.90 11.86
C THR A 101 3.19 3.23 11.54
N GLY A 102 2.68 3.40 10.32
CA GLY A 102 2.15 4.67 9.83
C GLY A 102 3.23 5.73 9.60
N LEU A 103 4.50 5.31 9.47
CA LEU A 103 5.66 6.17 9.29
C LEU A 103 6.27 5.92 7.91
N VAL A 104 7.04 6.87 7.39
CA VAL A 104 7.85 6.66 6.17
C VAL A 104 9.23 6.09 6.51
N PRO A 105 9.95 5.49 5.56
CA PRO A 105 11.25 4.87 5.82
C PRO A 105 12.29 5.73 6.54
N PRO A 106 12.47 7.03 6.20
CA PRO A 106 13.37 7.89 6.98
C PRO A 106 12.98 8.10 8.45
N GLN A 107 11.69 7.97 8.80
CA GLN A 107 11.22 8.13 10.18
C GLN A 107 11.44 6.85 10.98
N HIS A 108 11.14 5.69 10.37
CA HIS A 108 11.29 4.42 11.06
C HIS A 108 12.70 3.80 10.95
N GLY A 109 13.54 4.29 10.04
CA GLY A 109 14.94 3.89 9.88
C GLY A 109 15.17 2.54 9.19
N VAL A 110 14.11 1.92 8.64
CA VAL A 110 14.23 0.63 7.92
C VAL A 110 14.35 0.91 6.43
N HIS A 111 15.44 0.47 5.82
CA HIS A 111 15.75 0.75 4.41
C HIS A 111 16.17 -0.50 3.60
N ASP A 112 16.21 -1.66 4.25
CA ASP A 112 16.65 -2.93 3.70
C ASP A 112 15.81 -4.09 4.28
N GLN A 113 16.05 -5.32 3.81
CA GLN A 113 15.29 -6.52 4.20
C GLN A 113 15.74 -7.17 5.52
N ALA A 114 16.72 -6.60 6.24
CA ALA A 114 17.35 -7.23 7.41
C ALA A 114 17.27 -6.38 8.69
N SER A 115 17.05 -5.09 8.56
CA SER A 115 17.07 -4.13 9.66
C SER A 115 15.72 -4.02 10.37
N GLY A 116 15.76 -3.85 11.70
CA GLY A 116 14.62 -3.41 12.50
C GLY A 116 14.48 -1.88 12.53
N PHE A 117 13.33 -1.40 12.96
CA PHE A 117 13.05 0.02 13.11
C PHE A 117 13.73 0.65 14.34
N ALA A 118 13.84 1.98 14.34
CA ALA A 118 14.42 2.74 15.43
C ALA A 118 13.66 2.53 16.75
N LYS A 119 14.39 2.58 17.88
CA LYS A 119 13.80 2.47 19.22
C LYS A 119 12.77 3.57 19.47
N GLY A 120 11.71 3.24 20.22
CA GLY A 120 10.64 4.17 20.58
C GLY A 120 9.49 4.22 19.57
N ILE A 121 9.58 3.47 18.47
CA ILE A 121 8.47 3.32 17.52
C ILE A 121 7.52 2.25 18.01
N LEU A 122 6.23 2.56 18.00
CA LEU A 122 5.17 1.62 18.34
C LEU A 122 4.44 1.21 17.06
N PRO A 123 4.60 -0.03 16.57
CA PRO A 123 3.78 -0.50 15.47
C PRO A 123 2.32 -0.70 15.93
N ALA A 124 1.35 -0.53 15.03
CA ALA A 124 -0.07 -0.71 15.31
C ALA A 124 -0.41 -2.05 15.99
N PRO A 125 0.15 -3.21 15.55
CA PRO A 125 -0.02 -4.48 16.27
C PRO A 125 0.31 -4.39 17.77
N LEU A 126 1.39 -3.69 18.15
CA LEU A 126 1.80 -3.56 19.54
C LEU A 126 0.82 -2.71 20.36
N MET A 127 0.32 -1.63 19.78
CA MET A 127 -0.71 -0.81 20.42
C MET A 127 -2.03 -1.57 20.58
N ILE A 128 -2.40 -2.39 19.58
CA ILE A 128 -3.57 -3.26 19.64
C ILE A 128 -3.41 -4.32 20.73
N GLN A 129 -2.27 -4.99 20.80
CA GLN A 129 -1.94 -5.97 21.84
C GLN A 129 -1.99 -5.35 23.25
N ALA A 130 -1.50 -4.11 23.40
CA ALA A 130 -1.52 -3.40 24.68
C ALA A 130 -2.94 -3.16 25.22
N GLU A 131 -3.95 -3.07 24.36
CA GLU A 131 -5.37 -2.99 24.74
C GLU A 131 -6.01 -4.35 25.06
N GLY A 132 -5.21 -5.44 25.07
CA GLY A 132 -5.67 -6.79 25.40
C GLY A 132 -6.47 -7.47 24.28
N ILE A 133 -6.35 -6.96 23.05
CA ILE A 133 -6.89 -7.61 21.84
C ILE A 133 -5.91 -8.71 21.42
N ALA A 134 -6.41 -9.90 21.12
CA ALA A 134 -5.57 -11.00 20.69
C ALA A 134 -4.94 -10.68 19.32
N THR A 135 -3.64 -10.93 19.16
CA THR A 135 -2.88 -10.57 17.96
C THR A 135 -2.19 -11.77 17.34
N GLY A 136 -2.42 -12.03 16.05
CA GLY A 136 -1.83 -13.16 15.32
C GLY A 136 -1.22 -12.73 13.99
N SER A 137 0.01 -13.16 13.73
CA SER A 137 0.76 -12.89 12.49
C SER A 137 1.10 -14.19 11.76
N PHE A 138 0.62 -14.33 10.53
CA PHE A 138 0.76 -15.52 9.70
C PHE A 138 1.31 -15.11 8.33
N ILE A 139 2.62 -15.22 8.15
CA ILE A 139 3.30 -14.61 7.00
C ILE A 139 4.10 -15.63 6.20
N ALA A 140 4.14 -15.52 4.87
CA ALA A 140 4.86 -16.45 4.01
C ALA A 140 6.31 -16.02 3.70
N ASN A 141 6.72 -14.82 4.14
CA ASN A 141 8.07 -14.27 3.98
C ASN A 141 8.52 -13.58 5.28
N MET A 142 9.79 -13.14 5.36
CA MET A 142 10.35 -12.36 6.46
C MET A 142 10.46 -13.11 7.80
N CYS A 143 10.47 -14.44 7.78
CA CYS A 143 10.51 -15.28 8.99
C CYS A 143 11.65 -14.94 9.94
N LYS A 144 12.83 -14.64 9.40
CA LYS A 144 14.03 -14.32 10.21
C LYS A 144 13.83 -13.08 11.08
N LEU A 145 12.94 -12.18 10.68
CA LEU A 145 12.62 -10.99 11.46
C LEU A 145 11.56 -11.25 12.55
N GLN A 146 10.83 -12.37 12.51
CA GLN A 146 9.88 -12.73 13.58
C GLN A 146 10.55 -13.03 14.92
N ASP A 147 11.86 -13.34 14.91
CA ASP A 147 12.69 -13.56 16.11
C ASP A 147 13.55 -12.34 16.48
N THR A 148 13.38 -11.23 15.75
CA THR A 148 14.19 -10.01 15.94
C THR A 148 13.30 -8.89 16.50
N PRO A 149 13.54 -8.44 17.75
CA PRO A 149 12.81 -7.31 18.33
C PRO A 149 12.95 -6.03 17.49
N HIS A 150 12.03 -5.10 17.66
CA HIS A 150 11.98 -3.85 16.88
C HIS A 150 11.76 -4.10 15.40
N THR A 151 10.91 -5.08 15.09
CA THR A 151 10.43 -5.34 13.74
C THR A 151 8.91 -5.49 13.78
N VAL A 152 8.23 -5.16 12.69
CA VAL A 152 6.77 -5.33 12.61
C VAL A 152 6.36 -6.80 12.50
N PHE A 153 7.34 -7.70 12.33
CA PHE A 153 7.16 -9.15 12.28
C PHE A 153 7.27 -9.80 13.66
N HIS A 154 7.97 -9.16 14.60
CA HIS A 154 8.12 -9.63 15.99
C HIS A 154 7.18 -8.88 16.94
N ASP A 155 7.21 -7.54 16.93
CA ASP A 155 6.59 -6.73 17.97
C ASP A 155 5.06 -6.64 17.79
N GLY A 156 4.32 -6.91 18.86
CA GLY A 156 2.87 -6.77 18.91
C GLY A 156 2.05 -7.99 18.49
N TRP A 157 2.61 -9.19 18.62
CA TRP A 157 1.96 -10.44 18.23
C TRP A 157 2.00 -11.46 19.38
N ASP A 158 0.84 -12.01 19.75
CA ASP A 158 0.71 -13.13 20.69
C ASP A 158 1.07 -14.45 20.02
N GLU A 159 0.63 -14.63 18.77
CA GLU A 159 0.94 -15.78 17.93
C GLU A 159 1.69 -15.33 16.68
N ARG A 160 2.74 -16.07 16.31
CA ARG A 160 3.51 -15.84 15.09
C ARG A 160 3.75 -17.16 14.39
N PHE A 161 3.41 -17.22 13.12
CA PHE A 161 3.68 -18.34 12.24
C PHE A 161 4.35 -17.83 10.97
N CYS A 162 5.32 -18.60 10.48
CA CYS A 162 5.90 -18.36 9.17
C CYS A 162 5.73 -19.58 8.26
N GLY A 163 5.17 -19.35 7.08
CA GLY A 163 4.91 -20.39 6.08
C GLY A 163 6.13 -20.83 5.29
N MET A 164 7.16 -19.97 5.17
CA MET A 164 8.42 -20.37 4.54
C MET A 164 9.09 -21.41 5.45
N LEU A 165 8.90 -22.67 5.08
CA LEU A 165 9.52 -23.78 5.76
C LEU A 165 11.01 -23.72 5.46
N ASP A 166 11.82 -23.43 6.50
CA ASP A 166 13.28 -23.48 6.49
C ASP A 166 13.73 -24.94 6.26
N ASP A 167 13.59 -25.43 5.03
CA ASP A 167 14.23 -26.65 4.56
C ASP A 167 15.28 -26.27 3.49
N PRO A 168 16.56 -26.15 3.90
CA PRO A 168 17.66 -25.89 2.99
C PRO A 168 17.87 -26.97 1.91
N GLU A 169 17.26 -28.15 2.07
CA GLU A 169 17.35 -29.29 1.17
C GLU A 169 16.10 -29.46 0.30
N ASN A 170 14.93 -28.96 0.73
CA ASN A 170 13.71 -28.81 -0.07
C ASN A 170 13.16 -27.39 0.02
N TYR A 171 13.50 -26.54 -0.94
CA TYR A 171 12.71 -25.33 -1.15
C TYR A 171 11.27 -25.74 -1.47
N SER A 172 10.37 -25.59 -0.50
CA SER A 172 8.94 -25.75 -0.73
C SER A 172 8.45 -24.65 -1.67
N GLU A 173 7.44 -24.96 -2.47
CA GLU A 173 6.86 -24.02 -3.42
C GLU A 173 6.14 -22.88 -2.69
N GLN A 174 6.21 -21.65 -3.19
CA GLN A 174 5.64 -20.46 -2.55
C GLN A 174 4.12 -20.60 -2.32
N TYR A 175 3.39 -21.14 -3.30
CA TYR A 175 1.96 -21.45 -3.15
C TYR A 175 1.62 -22.40 -1.98
N LEU A 176 2.57 -23.25 -1.54
CA LEU A 176 2.39 -24.11 -0.36
C LEU A 176 2.57 -23.32 0.95
N TRP A 177 3.45 -22.32 0.94
CA TRP A 177 3.60 -21.39 2.07
C TRP A 177 2.32 -20.60 2.25
N ASP A 178 1.73 -20.12 1.15
CA ASP A 178 0.48 -19.37 1.14
C ASP A 178 -0.69 -20.19 1.66
N GLU A 179 -0.78 -21.46 1.23
CA GLU A 179 -1.75 -22.39 1.78
C GLU A 179 -1.55 -22.60 3.30
N ALA A 180 -0.31 -22.74 3.75
CA ALA A 180 0.01 -22.98 5.16
C ALA A 180 -0.34 -21.78 6.04
N VAL A 181 -0.01 -20.54 5.62
CA VAL A 181 -0.29 -19.34 6.41
C VAL A 181 -1.77 -19.03 6.50
N VAL A 182 -2.54 -19.24 5.43
CA VAL A 182 -4.00 -19.11 5.48
C VAL A 182 -4.60 -20.15 6.41
N THR A 183 -4.14 -21.40 6.34
CA THR A 183 -4.64 -22.45 7.24
C THR A 183 -4.35 -22.12 8.69
N ALA A 184 -3.10 -21.78 9.02
CA ALA A 184 -2.69 -21.43 10.38
C ALA A 184 -3.45 -20.21 10.92
N GLY A 185 -3.65 -19.19 10.07
CA GLY A 185 -4.42 -18.00 10.45
C GLY A 185 -5.89 -18.30 10.74
N LEU A 186 -6.54 -19.10 9.90
CA LEU A 186 -7.93 -19.51 10.12
C LEU A 186 -8.08 -20.38 11.37
N ASP A 187 -7.19 -21.36 11.56
CA ASP A 187 -7.20 -22.22 12.76
C ASP A 187 -7.04 -21.40 14.04
N TRP A 188 -6.18 -20.38 14.03
CA TRP A 188 -6.02 -19.47 15.17
C TRP A 188 -7.24 -18.57 15.37
N ILE A 189 -7.81 -17.99 14.31
CA ILE A 189 -9.01 -17.15 14.38
C ILE A 189 -10.22 -17.94 14.94
N ASP A 190 -10.34 -19.22 14.63
CA ASP A 190 -11.46 -20.07 15.05
C ASP A 190 -11.49 -20.37 16.55
N VAL A 191 -10.36 -20.26 17.24
CA VAL A 191 -10.28 -20.47 18.69
C VAL A 191 -10.38 -19.18 19.51
N GLN A 192 -10.52 -18.02 18.87
CA GLN A 192 -10.63 -16.74 19.57
C GLN A 192 -12.05 -16.54 20.14
N GLU A 193 -12.15 -16.37 21.47
CA GLU A 193 -13.40 -16.03 22.16
C GLU A 193 -13.61 -14.50 22.30
N GLY A 194 -12.53 -13.73 22.17
CA GLY A 194 -12.49 -12.27 22.35
C GLY A 194 -12.24 -11.50 21.03
N PRO A 195 -12.08 -10.17 21.10
CA PRO A 195 -11.65 -9.38 19.95
C PRO A 195 -10.26 -9.83 19.49
N TRP A 196 -10.04 -9.81 18.17
CA TRP A 196 -8.78 -10.23 17.58
C TRP A 196 -8.34 -9.35 16.41
N PHE A 197 -7.03 -9.28 16.22
CA PHE A 197 -6.40 -8.73 15.04
C PHE A 197 -5.49 -9.79 14.42
N ALA A 198 -5.83 -10.20 13.20
CA ALA A 198 -5.07 -11.17 12.43
C ALA A 198 -4.43 -10.51 11.21
N TRP A 199 -3.15 -10.77 10.99
CA TRP A 199 -2.46 -10.42 9.77
C TRP A 199 -2.06 -11.70 9.02
N ILE A 200 -2.60 -11.88 7.82
CA ILE A 200 -2.23 -12.94 6.89
C ILE A 200 -1.50 -12.31 5.71
N HIS A 201 -0.26 -12.73 5.45
CA HIS A 201 0.56 -12.21 4.37
C HIS A 201 1.05 -13.33 3.45
N LEU A 202 0.60 -13.31 2.20
CA LEU A 202 1.00 -14.25 1.16
C LEU A 202 2.28 -13.81 0.45
N MET A 203 2.99 -14.78 -0.11
CA MET A 203 4.21 -14.63 -0.90
C MET A 203 3.92 -14.54 -2.40
N ASP A 204 3.06 -15.38 -2.98
CA ASP A 204 2.74 -15.27 -4.40
C ASP A 204 1.95 -13.96 -4.65
N PRO A 205 2.23 -13.18 -5.71
CA PRO A 205 3.01 -13.55 -6.90
C PRO A 205 4.50 -13.11 -6.93
N HIS A 206 5.20 -13.09 -5.79
CA HIS A 206 6.61 -12.70 -5.73
C HIS A 206 7.51 -13.60 -6.59
N ALA A 207 8.42 -13.01 -7.38
CA ALA A 207 9.38 -13.76 -8.19
C ALA A 207 10.19 -14.79 -7.37
N GLU A 208 10.42 -16.02 -7.80
CA GLU A 208 10.31 -16.54 -9.16
C GLU A 208 8.96 -17.17 -9.45
N HIS A 209 8.29 -16.69 -10.50
CA HIS A 209 6.91 -17.08 -10.76
C HIS A 209 6.78 -18.57 -11.10
N ARG A 210 6.31 -19.35 -10.13
CA ARG A 210 6.09 -20.80 -10.14
C ARG A 210 4.65 -21.13 -9.72
N PRO A 211 3.64 -20.68 -10.48
CA PRO A 211 2.24 -21.00 -10.19
C PRO A 211 1.99 -22.50 -10.02
N PRO A 212 0.98 -22.87 -9.22
CA PRO A 212 0.69 -24.26 -8.90
C PRO A 212 0.31 -25.07 -10.14
N PRO A 213 0.57 -26.40 -10.17
CA PRO A 213 0.40 -27.23 -11.37
C PRO A 213 -1.03 -27.28 -11.95
N HIS A 214 -2.07 -26.93 -11.19
CA HIS A 214 -3.43 -26.85 -11.72
C HIS A 214 -3.69 -25.58 -12.53
N LEU A 215 -2.84 -24.56 -12.38
CA LEU A 215 -2.88 -23.30 -13.13
C LEU A 215 -1.82 -23.24 -14.24
N TRP A 216 -0.75 -24.05 -14.14
CA TRP A 216 0.33 -24.07 -15.13
C TRP A 216 0.88 -25.47 -15.44
N ASP A 217 0.95 -25.80 -16.74
CA ASP A 217 1.49 -27.09 -17.22
C ASP A 217 3.01 -27.01 -17.40
N TRP A 218 3.74 -27.28 -16.31
CA TRP A 218 5.20 -27.28 -16.28
C TRP A 218 5.86 -28.40 -17.10
N GLU A 219 5.13 -29.45 -17.49
CA GLU A 219 5.68 -30.47 -18.40
C GLU A 219 5.81 -29.92 -19.83
N ARG A 220 4.98 -28.94 -20.18
CA ARG A 220 4.96 -28.31 -21.51
C ARG A 220 5.77 -27.03 -21.60
N ASP A 221 5.94 -26.32 -20.49
CA ASP A 221 6.53 -24.97 -20.48
C ASP A 221 7.62 -24.80 -19.41
N ALA A 222 8.82 -25.31 -19.72
CA ALA A 222 10.05 -25.11 -18.93
C ALA A 222 10.77 -23.80 -19.31
N PRO A 223 11.65 -23.22 -18.45
CA PRO A 223 12.09 -23.72 -17.15
C PRO A 223 11.15 -23.38 -15.99
N ARG A 224 11.00 -24.32 -15.06
CA ARG A 224 10.33 -24.14 -13.76
C ARG A 224 11.30 -23.75 -12.66
N GLU A 225 12.47 -24.39 -12.63
CA GLU A 225 13.43 -24.31 -11.53
C GLU A 225 13.87 -22.87 -11.25
N LYS A 226 13.87 -22.49 -9.97
CA LYS A 226 14.23 -21.15 -9.48
C LYS A 226 15.53 -20.61 -10.08
N PHE A 227 16.61 -21.39 -10.02
CA PHE A 227 17.91 -20.98 -10.55
C PHE A 227 17.88 -20.77 -12.06
N ASP A 228 17.15 -21.61 -12.79
CA ASP A 228 17.03 -21.49 -14.24
C ASP A 228 16.18 -20.28 -14.62
N GLN A 229 15.08 -20.00 -13.91
CA GLN A 229 14.27 -18.81 -14.11
C GLN A 229 15.07 -17.53 -13.86
N TYR A 230 15.78 -17.44 -12.72
CA TYR A 230 16.65 -16.29 -12.45
C TYR A 230 17.73 -16.12 -13.50
N ALA A 231 18.45 -17.20 -13.85
CA ALA A 231 19.48 -17.14 -14.87
C ALA A 231 18.91 -16.72 -16.24
N TYR A 232 17.67 -17.10 -16.54
CA TYR A 232 16.99 -16.77 -17.77
C TYR A 232 16.59 -15.29 -17.84
N TYR A 233 15.86 -14.78 -16.83
CA TYR A 233 15.38 -13.41 -16.86
C TYR A 233 16.47 -12.37 -16.52
N ASN A 234 17.35 -12.65 -15.56
CA ASN A 234 18.46 -11.74 -15.21
C ASN A 234 19.44 -11.55 -16.37
N ARG A 235 19.54 -12.52 -17.29
CA ARG A 235 20.37 -12.38 -18.50
C ARG A 235 19.99 -11.15 -19.33
N TYR A 236 18.70 -10.80 -19.40
CA TYR A 236 18.25 -9.61 -20.13
C TYR A 236 18.68 -8.32 -19.44
N GLU A 237 18.65 -8.29 -18.11
CA GLU A 237 19.17 -7.19 -17.28
C GLU A 237 20.69 -7.04 -17.46
N GLU A 238 21.45 -8.15 -17.46
CA GLU A 238 22.90 -8.17 -17.67
C GLU A 238 23.30 -7.71 -19.08
N LEU A 239 22.57 -8.18 -20.10
CA LEU A 239 22.79 -7.79 -21.49
C LEU A 239 22.29 -6.39 -21.81
N ARG A 240 21.41 -5.84 -20.97
CA ARG A 240 20.72 -4.55 -21.20
C ARG A 240 19.91 -4.57 -22.50
N GLU A 241 19.29 -5.71 -22.77
CA GLU A 241 18.43 -5.94 -23.93
C GLU A 241 17.03 -6.31 -23.48
N MET A 242 16.01 -5.79 -24.16
CA MET A 242 14.64 -6.24 -23.93
C MET A 242 14.51 -7.72 -24.28
N PRO A 243 13.80 -8.51 -23.47
CA PRO A 243 13.43 -9.86 -23.88
C PRO A 243 12.58 -9.84 -25.15
N PRO A 244 12.63 -10.91 -25.96
CA PRO A 244 11.64 -11.16 -27.00
C PRO A 244 10.21 -11.08 -26.46
N ALA A 245 9.25 -10.66 -27.28
CA ALA A 245 7.88 -10.38 -26.85
C ALA A 245 7.18 -11.61 -26.23
N ASP A 246 7.46 -12.80 -26.74
CA ASP A 246 6.97 -14.08 -26.22
C ASP A 246 7.50 -14.39 -24.82
N VAL A 247 8.73 -13.96 -24.51
CA VAL A 247 9.31 -14.08 -23.17
C VAL A 247 8.62 -13.16 -22.16
N VAL A 248 8.38 -11.91 -22.57
CA VAL A 248 7.62 -10.95 -21.76
C VAL A 248 6.21 -11.47 -21.53
N GLU A 249 5.52 -11.89 -22.58
CA GLU A 249 4.16 -12.43 -22.50
C GLU A 249 4.08 -13.65 -21.57
N ARG A 250 5.04 -14.58 -21.67
CA ARG A 250 5.13 -15.74 -20.77
C ARG A 250 5.27 -15.32 -19.31
N LEU A 251 6.14 -14.37 -19.00
CA LEU A 251 6.34 -13.89 -17.63
C LEU A 251 5.04 -13.28 -17.05
N TRP A 252 4.34 -12.47 -17.85
CA TRP A 252 3.04 -11.92 -17.47
C TRP A 252 1.98 -13.00 -17.21
N GLN A 253 1.98 -14.07 -17.99
CA GLN A 253 1.06 -15.20 -17.79
C GLN A 253 1.38 -15.98 -16.51
N LEU A 254 2.66 -16.21 -16.21
CA LEU A 254 3.08 -16.84 -14.95
C LEU A 254 2.66 -16.00 -13.73
N TYR A 255 2.96 -14.70 -13.77
CA TYR A 255 2.55 -13.74 -12.74
C TYR A 255 1.03 -13.72 -12.55
N SER A 256 0.26 -13.69 -13.64
CA SER A 256 -1.21 -13.72 -13.59
C SER A 256 -1.76 -15.03 -12.99
N ALA A 257 -1.11 -16.16 -13.26
CA ALA A 257 -1.49 -17.45 -12.70
C ALA A 257 -1.22 -17.54 -11.20
N GLU A 258 -0.15 -16.92 -10.70
CA GLU A 258 0.10 -16.80 -9.26
C GLU A 258 -0.91 -15.89 -8.57
N ILE A 259 -1.27 -14.77 -9.19
CA ILE A 259 -2.35 -13.91 -8.68
C ILE A 259 -3.65 -14.69 -8.54
N GLN A 260 -3.96 -15.56 -9.50
CA GLN A 260 -5.12 -16.44 -9.41
C GLN A 260 -4.98 -17.43 -8.23
N ALA A 261 -3.80 -18.00 -7.98
CA ALA A 261 -3.57 -18.85 -6.80
C ALA A 261 -3.74 -18.09 -5.48
N SER A 262 -3.22 -16.86 -5.39
CA SER A 262 -3.39 -15.99 -4.22
C SER A 262 -4.86 -15.59 -4.02
N ASP A 263 -5.62 -15.37 -5.10
CA ASP A 263 -7.07 -15.14 -5.03
C ASP A 263 -7.84 -16.39 -4.58
N GLU A 264 -7.42 -17.60 -4.96
CA GLU A 264 -7.99 -18.86 -4.44
C GLU A 264 -7.79 -18.99 -2.92
N GLN A 265 -6.61 -18.61 -2.42
CA GLN A 265 -6.31 -18.57 -0.98
C GLN A 265 -7.11 -17.48 -0.26
N PHE A 266 -7.24 -16.29 -0.87
CA PHE A 266 -8.08 -15.23 -0.34
C PHE A 266 -9.56 -15.62 -0.35
N ALA A 267 -10.05 -16.32 -1.37
CA ALA A 267 -11.41 -16.85 -1.44
C ALA A 267 -11.71 -17.76 -0.25
N ARG A 268 -10.75 -18.63 0.11
CA ARG A 268 -10.85 -19.52 1.27
C ARG A 268 -10.94 -18.73 2.57
N ALA A 269 -10.11 -17.72 2.76
CA ALA A 269 -10.15 -16.85 3.94
C ALA A 269 -11.45 -16.04 4.02
N LEU A 270 -11.87 -15.41 2.93
CA LEU A 270 -13.10 -14.61 2.88
C LEU A 270 -14.35 -15.46 3.12
N ALA A 271 -14.42 -16.65 2.52
CA ALA A 271 -15.52 -17.59 2.75
C ALA A 271 -15.59 -18.04 4.22
N ALA A 272 -14.44 -18.28 4.86
CA ALA A 272 -14.39 -18.60 6.28
C ALA A 272 -14.90 -17.42 7.13
N MET A 273 -14.48 -16.19 6.83
CA MET A 273 -14.97 -15.00 7.55
C MET A 273 -16.48 -14.79 7.37
N HIS A 274 -17.01 -14.96 6.15
CA HIS A 274 -18.45 -14.87 5.87
C HIS A 274 -19.28 -15.93 6.60
N ALA A 275 -18.70 -17.09 6.89
CA ALA A 275 -19.38 -18.19 7.58
C ALA A 275 -19.45 -18.00 9.11
N ARG A 276 -18.71 -17.04 9.67
CA ARG A 276 -18.68 -16.78 11.11
C ARG A 276 -19.86 -15.94 11.57
N ASP A 277 -20.35 -16.22 12.77
CA ASP A 277 -21.44 -15.48 13.40
C ASP A 277 -21.07 -14.03 13.77
N ASP A 278 -19.77 -13.68 13.75
CA ASP A 278 -19.24 -12.34 14.06
C ASP A 278 -18.87 -11.51 12.81
N TRP A 279 -19.27 -11.93 11.61
CA TRP A 279 -19.01 -11.19 10.36
C TRP A 279 -19.54 -9.75 10.36
N ASP A 280 -20.65 -9.48 11.06
CA ASP A 280 -21.22 -8.13 11.23
C ASP A 280 -20.39 -7.24 12.19
N ARG A 281 -19.29 -7.78 12.73
CA ARG A 281 -18.35 -7.10 13.63
C ARG A 281 -16.89 -7.26 13.20
N THR A 282 -16.65 -7.82 12.02
CA THR A 282 -15.31 -8.09 11.49
C THR A 282 -14.98 -7.14 10.34
N ALA A 283 -13.93 -6.35 10.46
CA ALA A 283 -13.39 -5.60 9.32
C ALA A 283 -12.38 -6.45 8.54
N VAL A 284 -12.29 -6.21 7.23
CA VAL A 284 -11.28 -6.80 6.34
C VAL A 284 -10.58 -5.67 5.60
N ILE A 285 -9.26 -5.63 5.70
CA ILE A 285 -8.40 -4.77 4.89
C ILE A 285 -7.62 -5.68 3.94
N PHE A 286 -7.79 -5.51 2.63
CA PHE A 286 -7.02 -6.22 1.61
C PHE A 286 -6.06 -5.25 0.94
N SER A 287 -4.77 -5.59 0.88
CA SER A 287 -3.75 -4.75 0.26
C SER A 287 -2.58 -5.56 -0.33
N ALA A 288 -1.64 -4.89 -0.97
CA ALA A 288 -0.29 -5.41 -1.20
C ALA A 288 0.75 -4.52 -0.49
N ASP A 289 1.94 -5.05 -0.28
CA ASP A 289 3.08 -4.29 0.24
C ASP A 289 3.74 -3.47 -0.87
N HIS A 290 3.97 -4.03 -2.04
CA HIS A 290 4.35 -3.37 -3.29
C HIS A 290 3.90 -4.23 -4.48
N GLY A 291 4.25 -3.82 -5.69
CA GLY A 291 4.01 -4.58 -6.91
C GLY A 291 5.30 -5.08 -7.55
N GLU A 292 5.22 -5.41 -8.85
CA GLU A 292 6.31 -6.01 -9.63
C GLU A 292 6.59 -5.21 -10.92
N GLU A 293 7.84 -5.17 -11.38
CA GLU A 293 8.22 -4.29 -12.51
C GLU A 293 7.84 -4.86 -13.88
N LEU A 294 8.08 -6.16 -14.12
CA LEU A 294 7.65 -6.93 -15.30
C LEU A 294 7.99 -6.31 -16.68
N PHE A 295 9.20 -5.77 -16.81
CA PHE A 295 9.72 -5.09 -18.01
C PHE A 295 8.96 -3.82 -18.42
N GLU A 296 8.26 -3.17 -17.48
CA GLU A 296 7.49 -1.94 -17.73
C GLU A 296 8.34 -0.80 -18.31
N THR A 297 9.59 -0.68 -17.86
CA THR A 297 10.49 0.41 -18.26
C THR A 297 11.60 0.02 -19.21
N TRP A 298 12.17 -1.17 -19.06
CA TRP A 298 13.20 -1.75 -19.94
C TRP A 298 13.57 -3.15 -19.46
N VAL A 299 14.77 -3.35 -18.92
CA VAL A 299 15.31 -4.69 -18.65
C VAL A 299 15.11 -5.21 -17.24
N ARG A 300 14.58 -4.37 -16.35
CA ARG A 300 14.21 -4.84 -15.03
C ARG A 300 12.98 -5.74 -15.17
N TYR A 301 12.76 -6.67 -14.26
CA TYR A 301 11.50 -7.43 -14.20
C TYR A 301 11.06 -7.65 -12.77
N ASP A 302 12.03 -7.77 -11.86
CA ASP A 302 11.86 -7.88 -10.42
C ASP A 302 11.76 -6.49 -9.74
N HIS A 303 11.41 -6.44 -8.46
CA HIS A 303 11.13 -5.22 -7.72
C HIS A 303 12.38 -4.69 -7.01
N GLY A 304 12.21 -3.79 -6.05
CA GLY A 304 13.29 -3.26 -5.22
C GLY A 304 14.22 -2.26 -5.87
N PHE A 305 14.30 -2.24 -7.20
CA PHE A 305 15.14 -1.34 -7.98
C PHE A 305 14.38 -0.58 -9.08
N SER A 306 13.05 -0.56 -9.02
CA SER A 306 12.22 0.20 -9.96
C SER A 306 11.28 1.15 -9.25
N MET A 307 10.84 2.18 -9.96
CA MET A 307 10.00 3.26 -9.43
C MET A 307 8.72 3.46 -10.24
N THR A 308 8.29 2.41 -10.93
CA THR A 308 7.16 2.39 -11.86
C THR A 308 5.81 2.41 -11.15
N GLU A 309 4.74 2.63 -11.93
CA GLU A 309 3.38 2.44 -11.42
C GLU A 309 3.20 1.00 -10.99
N GLY A 310 3.72 0.04 -11.77
CA GLY A 310 3.70 -1.38 -11.45
C GLY A 310 4.29 -1.77 -10.10
N VAL A 311 5.30 -1.06 -9.59
CA VAL A 311 5.87 -1.39 -8.27
C VAL A 311 5.14 -0.66 -7.13
N PHE A 312 4.62 0.53 -7.37
CA PHE A 312 4.07 1.35 -6.28
C PHE A 312 2.55 1.30 -6.15
N HIS A 313 1.81 1.11 -7.26
CA HIS A 313 0.34 1.11 -7.25
C HIS A 313 -0.18 -0.26 -6.83
N VAL A 314 -0.61 -0.34 -5.57
CA VAL A 314 -1.08 -1.56 -4.93
C VAL A 314 -2.60 -1.55 -4.79
N PRO A 315 -3.27 -2.71 -4.78
CA PRO A 315 -4.68 -2.77 -4.42
C PRO A 315 -4.85 -2.34 -2.96
N LEU A 316 -5.99 -1.72 -2.65
CA LEU A 316 -6.38 -1.38 -1.28
C LEU A 316 -7.90 -1.31 -1.18
N MET A 317 -8.46 -2.15 -0.32
CA MET A 317 -9.89 -2.23 -0.05
C MET A 317 -10.13 -2.33 1.45
N VAL A 318 -11.09 -1.56 1.96
CA VAL A 318 -11.51 -1.63 3.36
C VAL A 318 -12.99 -1.99 3.40
N ARG A 319 -13.30 -3.16 3.95
CA ARG A 319 -14.64 -3.58 4.36
C ARG A 319 -14.74 -3.41 5.85
N ALA A 320 -15.71 -2.65 6.33
CA ALA A 320 -16.02 -2.58 7.76
C ALA A 320 -17.54 -2.48 7.97
N PRO A 321 -18.09 -3.07 9.04
CA PRO A 321 -19.46 -2.82 9.47
C PRO A 321 -19.75 -1.31 9.52
N GLY A 322 -20.82 -0.89 8.86
CA GLY A 322 -21.23 0.52 8.84
C GLY A 322 -20.43 1.44 7.92
N LEU A 323 -19.44 0.91 7.18
CA LEU A 323 -18.78 1.63 6.09
C LEU A 323 -19.50 1.32 4.77
N ASP A 324 -19.95 2.36 4.07
CA ASP A 324 -20.59 2.21 2.76
C ASP A 324 -19.56 1.76 1.71
N ALA A 325 -19.97 0.80 0.89
CA ALA A 325 -19.20 0.38 -0.28
C ALA A 325 -19.13 1.51 -1.32
N GLY A 326 -18.02 1.62 -2.02
CA GLY A 326 -17.80 2.67 -3.00
C GLY A 326 -16.37 2.73 -3.53
N VAL A 327 -16.10 3.73 -4.35
CA VAL A 327 -14.77 3.97 -4.91
C VAL A 327 -14.26 5.33 -4.44
N PHE A 328 -13.05 5.34 -3.86
CA PHE A 328 -12.32 6.54 -3.54
C PHE A 328 -11.21 6.76 -4.58
N GLU A 329 -11.35 7.80 -5.40
CA GLU A 329 -10.50 8.04 -6.58
C GLU A 329 -9.24 8.86 -6.29
N LEU A 330 -9.13 9.46 -5.09
CA LEU A 330 -7.98 10.30 -4.75
C LEU A 330 -6.85 9.46 -4.16
N PRO A 331 -5.58 9.87 -4.35
CA PRO A 331 -4.44 9.12 -3.84
C PRO A 331 -4.44 8.94 -2.33
N VAL A 332 -4.10 7.73 -1.91
CA VAL A 332 -3.82 7.32 -0.53
C VAL A 332 -2.51 6.54 -0.46
N GLU A 333 -2.01 6.36 0.75
CA GLU A 333 -0.72 5.73 1.05
C GLU A 333 -0.92 4.48 1.92
N SER A 334 -0.16 3.40 1.68
CA SER A 334 -0.27 2.18 2.48
C SER A 334 0.02 2.40 3.97
N LEU A 335 0.82 3.42 4.33
CA LEU A 335 1.05 3.86 5.72
C LEU A 335 -0.23 4.30 6.43
N GLN A 336 -1.30 4.62 5.70
CA GLN A 336 -2.60 4.96 6.29
C GLN A 336 -3.33 3.71 6.83
N ILE A 337 -2.83 2.50 6.57
CA ILE A 337 -3.37 1.26 7.16
C ILE A 337 -3.17 1.26 8.68
N ALA A 338 -1.99 1.60 9.21
CA ALA A 338 -1.76 1.67 10.66
C ALA A 338 -2.77 2.54 11.43
N PRO A 339 -3.00 3.83 11.10
CA PRO A 339 -4.00 4.63 11.79
C PRO A 339 -5.43 4.13 11.53
N THR A 340 -5.69 3.46 10.41
CA THR A 340 -6.99 2.81 10.14
C THR A 340 -7.24 1.63 11.07
N LEU A 341 -6.22 0.80 11.32
CA LEU A 341 -6.30 -0.32 12.26
C LEU A 341 -6.64 0.19 13.68
N LEU A 342 -5.98 1.27 14.11
CA LEU A 342 -6.23 1.87 15.43
C LEU A 342 -7.62 2.52 15.52
N ASP A 343 -8.06 3.24 14.49
CA ASP A 343 -9.42 3.81 14.40
C ASP A 343 -10.52 2.73 14.43
N LEU A 344 -10.29 1.58 13.78
CA LEU A 344 -11.21 0.43 13.82
C LEU A 344 -11.37 -0.19 15.21
N PHE A 345 -10.34 -0.09 16.06
CA PHE A 345 -10.38 -0.53 17.45
C PHE A 345 -10.65 0.59 18.45
N GLU A 346 -10.94 1.81 17.98
CA GLU A 346 -11.12 3.01 18.80
C GLU A 346 -9.93 3.29 19.75
N ILE A 347 -8.71 3.01 19.27
CA ILE A 347 -7.45 3.25 19.99
C ILE A 347 -6.92 4.63 19.62
N ASP A 348 -6.71 5.48 20.63
CA ASP A 348 -6.14 6.81 20.45
C ASP A 348 -4.70 6.74 19.96
N LEU A 349 -4.35 7.61 19.01
CA LEU A 349 -2.99 7.71 18.48
C LEU A 349 -2.06 8.34 19.52
N PRO A 350 -1.01 7.64 20.00
CA PRO A 350 -0.10 8.19 21.00
C PRO A 350 0.85 9.25 20.42
N TYR A 351 0.92 9.36 19.09
CA TYR A 351 1.67 10.38 18.36
C TYR A 351 1.09 10.59 16.96
N GLU A 352 1.44 11.71 16.33
CA GLU A 352 1.06 11.98 14.93
C GLU A 352 1.75 10.98 13.99
N MET A 353 0.95 10.18 13.29
CA MET A 353 1.41 9.34 12.18
C MET A 353 1.53 10.16 10.89
N ALA A 354 2.25 9.63 9.90
CA ALA A 354 2.50 10.32 8.63
C ALA A 354 1.27 10.45 7.71
N GLY A 355 0.14 9.84 8.07
CA GLY A 355 -1.14 9.92 7.38
C GLY A 355 -2.32 9.69 8.33
N ALA A 356 -3.53 10.06 7.88
CA ALA A 356 -4.78 9.87 8.62
C ALA A 356 -5.44 8.53 8.26
N SER A 357 -6.40 8.09 9.09
CA SER A 357 -7.22 6.91 8.84
C SER A 357 -7.92 6.97 7.47
N LEU A 358 -7.96 5.83 6.78
CA LEU A 358 -8.66 5.64 5.51
C LEU A 358 -10.18 5.79 5.68
N LEU A 359 -10.72 5.58 6.88
CA LEU A 359 -12.14 5.74 7.19
C LEU A 359 -12.60 7.21 7.15
N GLU A 360 -11.67 8.15 7.27
CA GLU A 360 -11.95 9.58 7.09
C GLU A 360 -12.08 9.98 5.62
N GLN A 361 -11.69 9.09 4.69
CA GLN A 361 -11.64 9.38 3.25
C GLN A 361 -10.82 10.64 2.97
N ASN A 362 -9.75 10.82 3.74
CA ASN A 362 -8.89 11.99 3.65
C ASN A 362 -7.79 11.73 2.62
N PRO A 363 -7.79 12.45 1.49
CA PRO A 363 -6.81 12.20 0.44
C PRO A 363 -5.41 12.65 0.88
N SER A 364 -4.36 11.91 0.51
CA SER A 364 -2.98 12.30 0.82
C SER A 364 -2.63 13.63 0.15
N THR A 365 -2.05 14.59 0.88
CA THR A 365 -1.64 15.90 0.32
C THR A 365 -0.49 15.76 -0.71
N GLY A 366 0.21 14.63 -0.66
CA GLY A 366 1.16 14.08 -1.65
C GLY A 366 1.56 12.66 -1.21
N ILE A 367 1.98 11.80 -2.14
CA ILE A 367 2.41 10.43 -1.84
C ILE A 367 3.89 10.46 -1.49
N ALA A 368 4.28 10.07 -0.28
CA ALA A 368 5.66 9.86 0.11
C ALA A 368 6.07 8.41 -0.19
N MET A 369 7.17 8.25 -0.90
CA MET A 369 7.75 6.97 -1.29
C MET A 369 9.25 7.00 -0.96
N SER A 370 9.83 5.88 -0.58
CA SER A 370 11.25 5.76 -0.35
C SER A 370 11.86 4.76 -1.32
N PHE A 371 13.08 5.07 -1.72
CA PHE A 371 13.92 4.22 -2.55
C PHE A 371 15.34 4.24 -1.98
N ALA A 372 15.87 3.08 -1.58
CA ALA A 372 17.23 2.93 -1.02
C ALA A 372 17.58 3.98 0.05
N GLY A 373 16.67 4.19 1.01
CA GLY A 373 16.83 5.18 2.09
C GLY A 373 16.63 6.64 1.70
N SER A 374 16.48 6.95 0.40
CA SER A 374 16.13 8.30 -0.06
C SER A 374 14.62 8.47 -0.10
N LEU A 375 14.12 9.60 0.42
CA LEU A 375 12.72 9.97 0.31
C LEU A 375 12.44 10.62 -1.05
N ALA A 376 11.28 10.31 -1.58
CA ALA A 376 10.71 10.85 -2.78
C ALA A 376 9.22 11.16 -2.58
N THR A 377 8.65 12.04 -3.39
CA THR A 377 7.21 12.31 -3.33
C THR A 377 6.58 12.40 -4.70
N SER A 378 5.40 11.80 -4.89
CA SER A 378 4.53 12.04 -6.04
C SER A 378 3.41 13.01 -5.68
N VAL A 379 2.99 13.86 -6.62
CA VAL A 379 1.89 14.82 -6.42
C VAL A 379 0.60 14.31 -7.04
N ARG A 380 -0.54 14.72 -6.46
CA ARG A 380 -1.89 14.48 -6.98
C ARG A 380 -2.01 14.85 -8.47
N GLY A 381 -1.93 13.83 -9.31
CA GLY A 381 -2.25 13.87 -10.73
C GLY A 381 -2.15 12.45 -11.32
N PRO A 382 -2.95 12.08 -12.33
CA PRO A 382 -3.08 10.70 -12.80
C PRO A 382 -1.87 10.17 -13.60
N VAL A 383 -0.77 10.92 -13.71
CA VAL A 383 0.31 10.52 -14.62
C VAL A 383 1.69 10.96 -14.12
N ASN A 384 1.81 12.13 -13.49
CA ASN A 384 3.11 12.76 -13.27
C ASN A 384 3.72 12.44 -11.90
N ARG A 385 4.94 11.90 -11.88
CA ARG A 385 5.77 11.74 -10.68
C ARG A 385 7.00 12.66 -10.74
N TYR A 386 7.40 13.22 -9.60
CA TYR A 386 8.61 14.05 -9.45
C TYR A 386 9.58 13.38 -8.48
N TRP A 387 10.85 13.35 -8.84
CA TRP A 387 11.88 12.71 -8.03
C TRP A 387 12.96 13.73 -7.67
N LYS A 388 13.28 13.84 -6.37
CA LYS A 388 14.50 14.52 -5.95
C LYS A 388 15.68 13.67 -6.41
N ARG A 389 16.71 14.33 -6.92
CA ARG A 389 17.96 13.73 -7.40
C ARG A 389 18.38 12.54 -6.50
N LEU A 390 18.24 11.31 -7.01
CA LEU A 390 18.83 10.10 -6.45
C LEU A 390 20.33 10.14 -6.70
N THR A 391 21.02 11.08 -6.06
CA THR A 391 22.47 11.24 -6.27
C THR A 391 23.21 10.12 -5.57
N ALA A 392 23.71 9.17 -6.38
CA ALA A 392 25.01 8.53 -6.20
C ALA A 392 25.26 7.85 -4.83
N GLU A 393 24.45 6.86 -4.48
CA GLU A 393 24.85 5.83 -3.51
C GLU A 393 25.79 4.83 -4.21
N PRO A 394 27.03 4.57 -3.72
CA PRO A 394 27.95 3.60 -4.29
C PRO A 394 27.32 2.22 -4.51
N PHE A 395 26.42 1.82 -3.59
CA PHE A 395 25.67 0.57 -3.63
C PHE A 395 24.86 0.41 -4.93
N THR A 396 24.28 1.51 -5.46
CA THR A 396 23.45 1.46 -6.66
C THR A 396 24.23 1.24 -7.97
N ARG A 397 25.53 1.58 -8.00
CA ARG A 397 26.38 1.38 -9.21
C ARG A 397 26.87 -0.05 -9.37
N GLU A 398 27.03 -0.78 -8.27
CA GLU A 398 27.56 -2.14 -8.27
C GLU A 398 26.47 -3.17 -8.56
N PHE A 399 25.28 -3.01 -7.97
CA PHE A 399 24.19 -3.99 -8.08
C PHE A 399 23.18 -3.73 -9.21
N ALA A 400 23.15 -2.54 -9.79
CA ALA A 400 22.20 -2.20 -10.85
C ALA A 400 22.83 -1.27 -11.92
N PRO A 401 23.89 -1.73 -12.63
CA PRO A 401 24.66 -0.90 -13.56
C PRO A 401 23.84 -0.44 -14.79
N TRP A 402 22.76 -1.13 -15.15
CA TRP A 402 21.80 -0.69 -16.18
C TRP A 402 21.21 0.70 -15.86
N ARG A 403 21.14 1.10 -14.60
CA ARG A 403 20.58 2.39 -14.17
C ARG A 403 21.34 3.60 -14.65
N THR A 404 22.66 3.49 -14.86
CA THR A 404 23.44 4.60 -15.41
C THR A 404 23.17 4.82 -16.90
N GLU A 405 22.44 3.90 -17.54
CA GLU A 405 22.07 3.93 -18.95
C GLU A 405 20.55 4.05 -19.15
N ALA A 406 19.76 3.72 -18.13
CA ALA A 406 18.31 3.89 -18.09
C ALA A 406 17.93 5.39 -18.21
N PRO A 407 17.28 5.81 -19.29
CA PRO A 407 16.95 7.23 -19.51
C PRO A 407 16.13 7.85 -18.37
N TRP A 408 15.31 7.06 -17.65
CA TRP A 408 14.50 7.50 -16.51
C TRP A 408 15.21 7.61 -15.18
N PHE A 409 16.46 7.16 -15.09
CA PHE A 409 17.26 7.26 -13.87
C PHE A 409 18.36 8.33 -13.98
N VAL A 410 18.76 8.68 -15.20
CA VAL A 410 19.99 9.45 -15.46
C VAL A 410 19.81 10.98 -15.38
N GLU A 411 18.61 11.53 -15.60
CA GLU A 411 18.41 13.00 -15.59
C GLU A 411 17.71 13.52 -14.32
N PRO A 412 18.39 14.31 -13.47
CA PRO A 412 17.75 14.98 -12.34
C PRO A 412 16.73 16.02 -12.83
N GLU A 413 15.64 16.17 -12.07
CA GLU A 413 14.54 17.13 -12.35
C GLU A 413 13.58 16.74 -13.49
N CYS A 414 13.56 15.48 -13.92
CA CYS A 414 12.58 14.99 -14.87
C CYS A 414 11.18 14.80 -14.25
N LEU A 415 10.16 15.14 -15.04
CA LEU A 415 8.76 14.81 -14.79
C LEU A 415 8.48 13.52 -15.56
N VAL A 416 8.23 12.41 -14.86
CA VAL A 416 7.92 11.14 -15.52
C VAL A 416 6.42 10.94 -15.50
N THR A 417 5.82 10.85 -16.68
CA THR A 417 4.43 10.43 -16.86
C THR A 417 4.35 8.90 -16.87
N TYR A 418 3.91 8.26 -15.78
CA TYR A 418 3.52 6.86 -15.79
C TYR A 418 2.02 6.77 -16.07
N ALA A 419 1.64 6.64 -17.34
CA ALA A 419 0.37 6.00 -17.68
C ALA A 419 0.71 4.51 -17.87
N ALA A 420 -0.07 3.59 -17.29
CA ALA A 420 0.12 2.15 -17.46
C ALA A 420 0.47 1.85 -18.93
N PRO A 421 1.71 1.41 -19.23
CA PRO A 421 2.18 1.40 -20.59
C PRO A 421 1.55 0.23 -21.35
N PRO A 422 0.87 0.46 -22.48
CA PRO A 422 0.56 -0.63 -23.40
C PRO A 422 1.87 -1.26 -23.93
N PRO A 423 1.83 -2.51 -24.45
CA PRO A 423 2.98 -3.13 -25.09
C PRO A 423 3.60 -2.21 -26.15
N GLY A 424 4.90 -1.91 -26.01
CA GLY A 424 5.65 -1.02 -26.91
C GLY A 424 5.62 0.48 -26.55
N TRP A 425 5.10 0.84 -25.38
CA TRP A 425 5.15 2.21 -24.87
C TRP A 425 6.60 2.67 -24.60
N GLN A 426 6.86 3.94 -24.85
CA GLN A 426 8.13 4.60 -24.52
C GLN A 426 7.82 5.73 -23.55
N PRO A 427 8.58 5.87 -22.44
CA PRO A 427 8.39 6.98 -21.52
C PRO A 427 8.47 8.30 -22.24
N THR A 428 7.43 9.12 -22.08
CA THR A 428 7.37 10.45 -22.70
C THR A 428 7.98 11.47 -21.76
N TRP A 429 9.10 12.05 -22.15
CA TRP A 429 9.76 13.12 -21.41
C TRP A 429 8.99 14.42 -21.62
N LEU A 430 8.53 15.04 -20.54
CA LEU A 430 7.98 16.39 -20.63
C LEU A 430 9.14 17.39 -20.77
N ASP A 431 9.19 18.11 -21.89
CA ASP A 431 10.16 19.19 -22.11
C ASP A 431 10.02 20.25 -21.02
N VAL A 432 10.98 20.26 -20.08
CA VAL A 432 10.99 21.17 -18.93
C VAL A 432 11.27 22.62 -19.32
N GLY A 433 11.72 22.86 -20.56
CA GLY A 433 11.84 24.19 -21.17
C GLY A 433 10.50 24.79 -21.58
N ALA A 434 9.45 23.97 -21.73
CA ALA A 434 8.10 24.45 -21.96
C ALA A 434 7.50 25.04 -20.67
N ALA A 435 6.99 26.28 -20.74
CA ALA A 435 6.53 27.04 -19.58
C ALA A 435 5.40 26.36 -18.76
N GLU A 436 4.64 25.45 -19.36
CA GLU A 436 3.60 24.68 -18.68
C GLU A 436 4.19 23.57 -17.80
N ASN A 437 5.18 22.84 -18.32
CA ASN A 437 5.88 21.76 -17.61
C ASN A 437 6.72 22.31 -16.44
N ALA A 438 7.37 23.45 -16.64
CA ALA A 438 8.09 24.15 -15.57
C ALA A 438 7.17 24.52 -14.38
N LYS A 439 5.91 24.92 -14.63
CA LYS A 439 4.93 25.21 -13.58
C LYS A 439 4.44 23.95 -12.87
N VAL A 440 4.32 22.83 -13.58
CA VAL A 440 4.00 21.53 -12.96
C VAL A 440 5.14 21.10 -12.05
N LEU A 441 6.39 21.11 -12.54
CA LEU A 441 7.58 20.79 -11.76
C LEU A 441 7.75 21.67 -10.53
N GLN A 442 7.54 22.99 -10.64
CA GLN A 442 7.64 23.90 -9.50
C GLN A 442 6.57 23.60 -8.43
N ARG A 443 5.34 23.25 -8.83
CA ARG A 443 4.30 22.81 -7.91
C ARG A 443 4.69 21.49 -7.24
N MET A 444 5.29 20.57 -7.98
CA MET A 444 5.74 19.29 -7.46
C MET A 444 6.86 19.42 -6.44
N ARG A 445 7.90 20.20 -6.76
CA ARG A 445 8.96 20.51 -5.82
C ARG A 445 8.42 21.16 -4.55
N ARG A 446 7.47 22.10 -4.65
CA ARG A 446 6.87 22.72 -3.46
C ARG A 446 6.08 21.72 -2.62
N SER A 447 5.29 20.85 -3.25
CA SER A 447 4.52 19.82 -2.54
C SER A 447 5.45 18.85 -1.82
N MET A 448 6.56 18.47 -2.47
CA MET A 448 7.61 17.65 -1.88
C MET A 448 8.25 18.36 -0.69
N GLU A 449 8.70 19.60 -0.84
CA GLU A 449 9.32 20.38 0.25
C GLU A 449 8.38 20.53 1.45
N GLU A 450 7.08 20.71 1.20
CA GLU A 450 6.09 20.81 2.28
C GLU A 450 5.86 19.47 2.97
N ARG A 451 5.79 18.38 2.19
CA ARG A 451 5.69 17.01 2.72
C ARG A 451 6.95 16.61 3.48
N ASP A 452 8.14 16.90 2.97
CA ASP A 452 9.43 16.71 3.64
C ASP A 452 9.43 17.46 4.97
N LYS A 453 8.99 18.73 5.03
CA LYS A 453 8.88 19.48 6.29
C LYS A 453 7.89 18.85 7.28
N GLN A 454 6.80 18.28 6.79
CA GLN A 454 5.87 17.52 7.63
C GLN A 454 6.55 16.27 8.16
N LEU A 455 7.25 15.50 7.31
CA LEU A 455 7.88 14.23 7.67
C LEU A 455 9.15 14.37 8.54
N ILE A 456 9.97 15.41 8.30
CA ILE A 456 11.23 15.70 9.02
C ILE A 456 10.98 16.13 10.48
N ARG A 457 9.77 16.62 10.82
CA ARG A 457 9.43 16.90 12.23
C ARG A 457 9.48 15.67 13.14
N PHE A 458 9.49 14.47 12.56
CA PHE A 458 9.34 13.22 13.27
C PHE A 458 10.64 12.39 13.37
N GLY A 459 11.80 12.98 13.06
CA GLY A 459 13.11 12.36 13.19
C GLY A 459 13.73 12.56 14.57
N ALA A 460 13.16 11.96 15.62
CA ALA A 460 13.77 11.69 16.92
C ALA A 460 12.72 10.96 17.76
N GLY A 461 13.10 9.84 18.40
CA GLY A 461 12.19 8.91 19.10
C GLY A 461 11.01 9.59 19.77
N PHE A 462 9.80 9.17 19.38
CA PHE A 462 8.56 9.72 19.92
C PHE A 462 8.57 9.60 21.44
N ARG A 463 8.41 10.75 22.10
CA ARG A 463 8.12 10.75 23.53
C ARG A 463 6.65 10.35 23.68
N ILE A 464 6.42 9.14 24.16
CA ILE A 464 5.08 8.65 24.51
C ILE A 464 4.72 9.26 25.87
N ASP A 465 3.88 10.30 25.84
CA ASP A 465 3.38 10.98 27.04
C ASP A 465 2.06 10.37 27.56
N ASP A 466 1.95 9.04 27.48
CA ASP A 466 0.83 8.26 28.01
C ASP A 466 1.31 7.26 29.07
N PRO A 467 1.15 7.57 30.37
CA PRO A 467 1.57 6.69 31.45
C PRO A 467 0.85 5.34 31.48
N GLU A 468 -0.42 5.28 31.04
CA GLU A 468 -1.21 4.05 31.06
C GLU A 468 -0.74 3.09 29.96
N LEU A 469 -0.57 3.62 28.74
CA LEU A 469 0.02 2.86 27.64
C LEU A 469 1.42 2.35 28.01
N MET A 470 2.24 3.19 28.64
CA MET A 470 3.58 2.78 29.08
C MET A 470 3.55 1.65 30.13
N GLU A 471 2.57 1.66 31.03
CA GLU A 471 2.38 0.56 31.99
C GLU A 471 1.98 -0.74 31.27
N LYS A 472 1.03 -0.67 30.32
CA LYS A 472 0.62 -1.81 29.48
C LYS A 472 1.82 -2.40 28.71
N LEU A 473 2.61 -1.55 28.07
CA LEU A 473 3.82 -1.96 27.32
C LEU A 473 4.87 -2.63 28.23
N GLN A 474 5.06 -2.14 29.46
CA GLN A 474 5.96 -2.77 30.42
C GLN A 474 5.48 -4.16 30.84
N GLN A 475 4.17 -4.36 31.01
CA GLN A 475 3.59 -5.67 31.33
C GLN A 475 3.80 -6.67 30.18
N LEU A 476 3.83 -6.19 28.94
CA LEU A 476 4.17 -6.97 27.75
C LEU A 476 5.69 -7.20 27.57
N GLY A 477 6.53 -6.71 28.48
CA GLY A 477 7.98 -6.90 28.46
C GLY A 477 8.76 -5.85 27.65
N TYR A 478 8.09 -4.83 27.10
CA TYR A 478 8.74 -3.70 26.42
C TYR A 478 9.27 -2.71 27.46
N THR A 479 10.42 -3.06 28.03
CA THR A 479 11.10 -2.23 29.04
C THR A 479 12.17 -1.36 28.37
N GLY A 480 12.26 -0.09 28.74
CA GLY A 480 13.29 0.81 28.20
C GLY A 480 12.98 1.38 26.80
N LEU A 481 11.71 1.51 26.43
CA LEU A 481 11.30 2.55 25.47
C LEU A 481 11.81 3.89 26.05
N GLU A 482 12.97 4.34 25.59
CA GLU A 482 13.55 5.58 26.05
C GLU A 482 12.55 6.69 25.72
N LEU A 483 12.03 7.36 26.75
CA LEU A 483 11.37 8.64 26.58
C LEU A 483 12.37 9.53 25.83
N GLY A 484 12.14 9.79 24.56
CA GLY A 484 12.99 10.66 23.75
C GLY A 484 13.25 11.94 24.54
N GLY A 485 14.51 12.15 24.93
CA GLY A 485 14.93 13.42 25.48
C GLY A 485 14.78 14.50 24.42
N ASP A 486 14.52 15.75 24.83
CA ASP A 486 14.51 16.89 23.90
C ASP A 486 15.74 16.82 23.00
N PRO A 487 15.60 16.96 21.66
CA PRO A 487 16.73 16.94 20.75
C PRO A 487 17.74 17.98 21.23
N THR A 488 18.97 17.54 21.46
CA THR A 488 20.00 18.44 21.97
C THR A 488 20.31 19.47 20.88
N PRO A 489 20.78 20.68 21.23
CA PRO A 489 21.17 21.67 20.23
C PRO A 489 22.23 21.18 19.23
N ALA A 490 22.94 20.08 19.52
CA ALA A 490 23.89 19.43 18.63
C ALA A 490 23.20 18.69 17.47
N ASP A 491 22.00 18.14 17.68
CA ASP A 491 21.23 17.41 16.67
C ASP A 491 20.62 18.35 15.61
N ARG A 492 20.60 19.66 15.88
CA ARG A 492 20.15 20.70 14.93
C ARG A 492 21.27 21.27 14.05
N GLN A 493 22.52 20.85 14.23
CA GLN A 493 23.67 21.47 13.55
C GLN A 493 24.29 20.60 12.44
N GLY A 494 23.66 19.48 12.08
CA GLY A 494 23.99 18.71 10.89
C GLY A 494 23.10 19.08 9.70
N GLU A 495 23.13 20.35 9.27
CA GLU A 495 22.56 20.78 7.97
C GLU A 495 23.52 20.53 6.81
#